data_AF-A0A6A4HTP2-F1
#
_entry.id   AF-A0A6A4HTP2-F1
#
_cell.length_a   1.000
_cell.length_b   1.000
_cell.length_c   1.000
_cell.angle_alpha   90.00
_cell.angle_beta   90.00
_cell.angle_gamma   90.00
#
_symmetry.space_group_name_H-M   'P 1'
#
loop_
_entity.id
_entity.type
_entity.pdbx_description
1 polymer ?
#
loop_
_entity_poly.entity_id
_entity_poly.type
_entity_poly.pdbx_seq_one_letter_code
_entity_poly.pdbx_strand_id
1 'polypeptide(L)'
;EVLPPYLEEPPAYSSSGSNEPVTLAMYMFKFGFIFPPFWIFGSLILLSPLRQPESTPSSVWLPEKTESERQEIIEKMRKAEVKWAKRCLIALCILLLLV
;
A
#
# COMPACT_ATOMS: atom_id res chain seq x y z
N GLU A 1 -10.22 38.83 -20.10
CA GLU A 1 -9.58 37.74 -20.84
C GLU A 1 -10.16 36.43 -20.35
N VAL A 2 -10.69 35.59 -21.24
CA VAL A 2 -11.25 34.28 -20.89
C VAL A 2 -10.13 33.27 -21.16
N LEU A 3 -9.72 32.53 -20.12
CA LEU A 3 -8.67 31.53 -20.24
C LEU A 3 -9.13 30.40 -21.18
N PRO A 4 -8.28 29.98 -22.14
CA PRO A 4 -8.67 29.03 -23.18
C PRO A 4 -8.85 27.58 -22.68
N PRO A 5 -9.66 26.77 -23.40
CA PRO A 5 -10.27 25.53 -22.89
C PRO A 5 -9.34 24.32 -22.71
N TYR A 6 -8.04 24.46 -23.00
CA TYR A 6 -7.07 23.37 -22.92
C TYR A 6 -6.57 23.07 -21.49
N LEU A 7 -7.25 23.61 -20.48
CA LEU A 7 -7.17 23.17 -19.09
C LEU A 7 -8.14 22.00 -18.80
N GLU A 8 -8.47 21.20 -19.81
CA GLU A 8 -9.07 19.88 -19.62
C GLU A 8 -8.13 19.05 -18.75
N GLU A 9 -8.66 18.58 -17.62
CA GLU A 9 -7.95 17.71 -16.69
C GLU A 9 -7.24 16.61 -17.47
N PRO A 10 -5.95 16.34 -17.16
CA PRO A 10 -5.20 15.36 -17.91
C PRO A 10 -5.93 14.02 -17.86
N PRO A 11 -6.02 13.31 -19.00
CA PRO A 11 -6.79 12.09 -19.10
C PRO A 11 -6.34 11.08 -18.05
N ALA A 12 -7.29 10.34 -17.48
CA ALA A 12 -7.12 9.46 -16.32
C ALA A 12 -5.98 8.43 -16.44
N TYR A 13 -5.47 8.18 -17.65
CA TYR A 13 -4.30 7.32 -17.87
C TYR A 13 -2.97 7.94 -17.37
N SER A 14 -2.89 9.26 -17.21
CA SER A 14 -1.70 9.94 -16.68
C SER A 14 -1.46 9.64 -15.19
N SER A 15 -2.49 9.15 -14.48
CA SER A 15 -2.38 8.62 -13.12
C SER A 15 -1.95 7.14 -13.05
N SER A 16 -1.89 6.46 -14.20
CA SER A 16 -1.56 5.03 -14.29
C SER A 16 -0.08 4.71 -14.13
N GLY A 17 0.77 5.74 -14.02
CA GLY A 17 2.16 5.58 -13.63
C GLY A 17 2.29 5.45 -12.11
N SER A 18 2.30 4.23 -11.57
CA SER A 18 2.92 3.91 -10.27
C SER A 18 2.26 4.39 -8.96
N ASN A 19 0.94 4.60 -8.87
CA ASN A 19 0.28 4.83 -7.58
C ASN A 19 -0.14 3.53 -6.87
N GLU A 20 0.76 2.55 -6.75
CA GLU A 20 0.56 1.58 -5.66
C GLU A 20 0.67 2.37 -4.35
N PRO A 21 -0.32 2.34 -3.46
CA PRO A 21 -0.23 3.07 -2.20
C PRO A 21 1.04 2.62 -1.48
N VAL A 22 1.82 3.61 -1.03
CA VAL A 22 3.05 3.32 -0.31
C VAL A 22 2.66 2.65 1.00
N THR A 23 3.01 1.37 1.13
CA THR A 23 2.61 0.52 2.25
C THR A 23 3.80 0.18 3.12
N LEU A 24 3.54 -0.14 4.39
CA LEU A 24 4.58 -0.59 5.32
C LEU A 24 5.31 -1.83 4.77
N ALA A 25 4.58 -2.77 4.16
CA ALA A 25 5.15 -3.96 3.53
C ALA A 25 6.14 -3.61 2.39
N MET A 26 5.87 -2.57 1.60
CA MET A 26 6.80 -2.09 0.57
C MET A 26 8.11 -1.58 1.18
N TYR A 27 8.04 -0.83 2.28
CA TYR A 27 9.23 -0.39 3.01
C TYR A 27 10.01 -1.58 3.59
N MET A 28 9.34 -2.54 4.23
CA MET A 28 10.02 -3.71 4.80
C MET A 28 10.72 -4.56 3.75
N PHE A 29 10.14 -4.69 2.55
CA PHE A 29 10.82 -5.33 1.44
C PHE A 29 12.12 -4.60 1.05
N LYS A 30 12.05 -3.28 0.90
CA LYS A 30 13.17 -2.44 0.47
C LYS A 30 14.28 -2.34 1.53
N PHE A 31 13.91 -2.23 2.80
CA PHE A 31 14.85 -2.23 3.92
C PHE A 31 15.43 -3.62 4.18
N GLY A 32 14.73 -4.70 3.85
CA GLY A 32 15.25 -6.05 4.03
C GLY A 32 16.51 -6.35 3.21
N PHE A 33 16.76 -5.66 2.10
CA PHE A 33 18.04 -5.75 1.38
C PHE A 33 19.23 -5.19 2.18
N ILE A 34 18.99 -4.23 3.08
CA ILE A 34 20.00 -3.68 3.99
C ILE A 34 20.08 -4.53 5.27
N PHE A 35 18.94 -5.05 5.72
CA PHE A 35 18.82 -5.82 6.95
C PHE A 35 17.90 -7.05 6.75
N PRO A 36 18.44 -8.22 6.37
CA PRO A 36 17.63 -9.38 5.96
C PRO A 36 16.54 -9.86 6.95
N PRO A 37 16.71 -9.76 8.29
CA PRO A 37 15.65 -10.10 9.23
C PRO A 37 14.39 -9.24 9.09
N PHE A 38 14.46 -8.07 8.45
CA PHE A 38 13.30 -7.19 8.26
C PHE A 38 12.21 -7.81 7.36
N TRP A 39 12.56 -8.76 6.48
CA TRP A 39 11.57 -9.50 5.69
C TRP A 39 10.64 -10.36 6.54
N ILE A 40 11.05 -10.78 7.75
CA ILE A 40 10.20 -11.50 8.71
C ILE A 40 9.04 -10.60 9.16
N PHE A 41 9.31 -9.35 9.53
CA PHE A 41 8.26 -8.42 9.92
C PHE A 41 7.30 -8.11 8.76
N GLY A 42 7.83 -8.00 7.53
CA GLY A 42 7.02 -7.82 6.33
C GLY A 42 6.11 -9.02 6.03
N SER A 43 6.57 -10.25 6.32
CA SER A 43 5.76 -11.47 6.14
C SER A 43 4.76 -11.68 7.29
N LEU A 44 5.06 -11.21 8.50
CA LEU A 44 4.12 -11.20 9.63
C LEU A 44 2.84 -10.38 9.34
N ILE A 45 2.88 -9.43 8.38
CA ILE A 45 1.69 -8.71 7.91
C ILE A 45 0.64 -9.66 7.30
N LEU A 46 1.05 -10.81 6.73
CA LEU A 46 0.12 -11.85 6.28
C LEU A 46 -0.52 -12.64 7.44
N LEU A 47 0.19 -12.72 8.58
CA LEU A 47 -0.22 -13.48 9.76
C LEU A 47 -1.06 -12.64 10.73
N SER A 48 -0.89 -11.32 10.71
CA SER A 48 -1.83 -10.43 11.36
C SER A 48 -3.16 -10.52 10.60
N PRO A 49 -4.25 -11.02 11.21
CA PRO A 49 -5.57 -10.88 10.60
C PRO A 49 -5.75 -9.39 10.35
N LEU A 50 -6.02 -9.04 9.09
CA LEU A 50 -6.30 -7.68 8.65
C LEU A 50 -7.62 -7.22 9.29
N ARG A 51 -7.60 -7.03 10.62
CA ARG A 51 -8.74 -6.64 11.44
C ARG A 51 -9.28 -5.39 10.78
N GLN A 52 -10.50 -5.50 10.28
CA GLN A 52 -11.31 -4.36 9.92
C GLN A 52 -11.24 -3.45 11.15
N PRO A 53 -10.64 -2.24 11.07
CA PRO A 53 -10.72 -1.35 12.20
C PRO A 53 -12.20 -1.08 12.39
N GLU A 54 -12.80 -1.79 13.34
CA GLU A 54 -14.12 -1.50 13.88
C GLU A 54 -13.98 -0.07 14.44
N SER A 55 -14.36 0.91 13.61
CA SER A 55 -14.45 2.32 13.98
C SER A 55 -13.28 2.87 14.82
N THR A 56 -12.03 2.66 14.41
CA THR A 56 -10.91 3.43 14.96
C THR A 56 -11.05 4.89 14.49
N PRO A 57 -10.68 5.92 15.29
CA PRO A 57 -10.80 7.36 14.99
C PRO A 57 -10.01 7.87 13.76
N SER A 58 -9.73 7.03 12.77
CA SER A 58 -9.36 7.40 11.40
C SER A 58 -10.44 8.21 10.66
N SER A 59 -11.58 8.51 11.28
CA SER A 59 -12.50 9.56 10.81
C SER A 59 -11.84 10.94 10.72
N VAL A 60 -10.70 11.13 11.40
CA VAL A 60 -9.87 12.35 11.35
C VAL A 60 -8.98 12.41 10.10
N TRP A 61 -8.66 11.27 9.45
CA TRP A 61 -7.65 11.25 8.38
C TRP A 61 -8.19 11.74 7.02
N LEU A 62 -9.51 11.69 6.81
CA LEU A 62 -10.19 12.30 5.65
C LEU A 62 -11.60 12.79 6.06
N PRO A 63 -11.73 13.91 6.78
CA PRO A 63 -13.03 14.40 7.26
C PRO A 63 -14.01 14.75 6.12
N GLU A 64 -13.50 14.99 4.90
CA GLU A 64 -14.28 15.45 3.74
C GLU A 64 -14.81 14.32 2.82
N LYS A 65 -14.28 13.09 2.92
CA LYS A 65 -14.70 11.97 2.05
C LYS A 65 -15.76 11.06 2.68
N THR A 66 -16.79 10.75 1.90
CA THR A 66 -17.88 9.81 2.19
C THR A 66 -17.33 8.43 2.61
N GLU A 67 -18.03 7.74 3.52
CA GLU A 67 -17.60 6.45 4.08
C GLU A 67 -17.32 5.38 3.01
N SER A 68 -18.02 5.43 1.88
CA SER A 68 -17.82 4.52 0.73
C SER A 68 -16.45 4.69 0.06
N GLU A 69 -16.01 5.93 -0.18
CA GLU A 69 -14.70 6.18 -0.81
C GLU A 69 -13.54 5.77 0.12
N ARG A 70 -13.73 5.88 1.44
CA ARG A 70 -12.73 5.45 2.42
C ARG A 70 -12.52 3.93 2.36
N GLN A 71 -13.60 3.15 2.22
CA GLN A 71 -13.53 1.70 2.09
C GLN A 71 -12.77 1.29 0.83
N GLU A 72 -13.03 1.95 -0.31
CA GLU A 72 -12.30 1.67 -1.55
C GLU A 72 -10.80 1.93 -1.43
N ILE A 73 -10.40 3.03 -0.77
CA ILE A 73 -8.99 3.36 -0.54
C ILE A 73 -8.34 2.32 0.37
N ILE A 74 -9.01 1.93 1.46
CA ILE A 74 -8.54 0.91 2.40
C ILE A 74 -8.37 -0.43 1.67
N GLU A 75 -9.33 -0.83 0.84
CA GLU A 75 -9.22 -2.06 0.06
C GLU A 75 -8.03 -2.05 -0.91
N LYS A 76 -7.82 -0.92 -1.60
CA LYS A 76 -6.66 -0.74 -2.50
C LYS A 76 -5.34 -0.83 -1.72
N MET A 77 -5.24 -0.21 -0.54
CA MET A 77 -4.08 -0.32 0.34
C MET A 77 -3.82 -1.76 0.78
N ARG A 78 -4.84 -2.47 1.25
CA ARG A 78 -4.71 -3.87 1.70
C ARG A 78 -4.25 -4.80 0.59
N LYS A 79 -4.81 -4.65 -0.62
CA LYS A 79 -4.38 -5.42 -1.80
C LYS A 79 -2.90 -5.17 -2.11
N ALA A 80 -2.41 -3.96 -1.91
CA ALA A 80 -0.98 -3.66 -2.06
C ALA A 80 -0.15 -4.27 -0.92
N GLU A 81 -0.56 -4.12 0.33
CA GLU A 81 0.14 -4.70 1.50
C GLU A 81 0.35 -6.21 1.35
N VAL A 82 -0.71 -6.95 0.97
CA VAL A 82 -0.64 -8.41 0.79
C VAL A 82 0.31 -8.79 -0.34
N LYS A 83 0.31 -8.04 -1.46
CA LYS A 83 1.24 -8.28 -2.57
C LYS A 83 2.69 -8.11 -2.11
N TRP A 84 2.98 -7.03 -1.39
CA TRP A 84 4.33 -6.75 -0.89
C TRP A 84 4.76 -7.72 0.22
N ALA A 85 3.85 -8.12 1.11
CA ALA A 85 4.11 -9.11 2.16
C ALA A 85 4.45 -10.48 1.57
N LYS A 86 3.76 -10.90 0.50
CA LYS A 86 4.11 -12.11 -0.26
C LYS A 86 5.52 -12.02 -0.85
N ARG A 87 5.90 -10.88 -1.42
CA ARG A 87 7.26 -10.66 -1.94
C ARG A 87 8.30 -10.73 -0.82
N CYS A 88 8.00 -10.20 0.37
CA CYS A 88 8.86 -10.34 1.56
C CYS A 88 9.03 -11.81 1.96
N LEU A 89 7.96 -12.59 1.98
CA LEU A 89 8.02 -14.02 2.29
C LEU A 89 8.89 -14.79 1.29
N ILE A 90 8.75 -14.51 -0.02
CA ILE A 90 9.58 -15.12 -1.05
C ILE A 90 11.05 -14.75 -0.86
N ALA A 91 11.37 -13.47 -0.61
CA ALA A 91 12.75 -13.04 -0.36
C ALA A 91 13.35 -13.73 0.87
N LEU A 92 12.57 -13.86 1.95
CA LEU A 92 12.95 -14.58 3.16
C LEU A 92 13.21 -16.06 2.86
N CYS A 93 12.33 -16.74 2.11
CA CYS A 93 12.54 -18.13 1.70
C CYS A 93 13.82 -18.29 0.87
N ILE A 94 14.08 -17.39 -0.08
CA ILE A 94 15.31 -17.42 -0.89
C ILE A 94 16.54 -17.25 0.00
N LEU A 95 16.52 -16.30 0.94
CA LEU A 95 17.59 -16.10 1.91
C LEU A 95 17.86 -17.39 2.69
N LEU A 96 16.82 -18.00 3.27
CA LEU A 96 16.94 -19.24 4.06
C LEU A 96 17.44 -20.43 3.24
N LEU A 97 17.16 -20.48 1.93
CA LEU A 97 17.68 -21.53 1.05
C LEU A 97 19.14 -21.31 0.64
N LEU A 98 19.61 -20.06 0.65
CA LEU A 98 20.98 -19.70 0.27
C LEU A 98 21.97 -19.76 1.45
N VAL A 99 21.47 -19.73 2.69
CA VAL A 99 22.24 -19.88 3.94
C VAL A 99 22.35 -21.35 4.31
#